data_AF-A0A497JT78-F1
#
_entry.id   AF-A0A497JT78-F1
#
_cell.length_a   1.000
_cell.length_b   1.000
_cell.length_c   1.000
_cell.angle_alpha   90.00
_cell.angle_beta   90.00
_cell.angle_gamma   90.00
#
_symmetry.space_group_name_H-M   'P 1'
#
loop_
_entity.id
_entity.type
_entity.pdbx_description
1 polymer ?
#
loop_
_entity_poly.entity_id
_entity_poly.type
_entity_poly.pdbx_seq_one_letter_code
_entity_poly.pdbx_strand_id
1 'polypeptide(L)'
;MGGCQKSPIRVSVVFTCNEPDKPGWPYINYDCDGRAERLMEILRMGLPDFEFTHYVFRHKEEVDGIDWERFDGIVVYMISGNWRGIAERIIEMGRPTILIDDLFGGSGGFLRAHSISRRKNLPVVGVSSSNMNDAIDAIRLLGVIKMLRNSKILDVTDRDISDISRDIRDTFGIEIIKMTSNELNAYYEKTDEAVAENIADKWIREALKVVE
;
A
#
# COMPACT_ATOMS: atom_id res chain seq x y z
N MET A 1 -28.06 2.10 -1.57
CA MET A 1 -26.73 2.41 -0.99
C MET A 1 -25.69 1.66 -1.79
N GLY A 2 -25.10 2.31 -2.80
CA GLY A 2 -23.96 1.73 -3.51
C GLY A 2 -22.76 1.78 -2.59
N GLY A 3 -22.40 0.64 -2.00
CA GLY A 3 -21.16 0.52 -1.25
C GLY A 3 -20.00 0.94 -2.17
N CYS A 4 -19.08 1.75 -1.64
CA CYS A 4 -17.85 2.11 -2.33
C CYS A 4 -17.17 0.79 -2.79
N GLN A 5 -17.23 0.49 -4.09
CA GLN A 5 -16.58 -0.69 -4.63
C GLN A 5 -15.09 -0.53 -4.37
N LYS A 6 -14.57 -1.25 -3.37
CA LYS A 6 -13.14 -1.24 -3.05
C LYS A 6 -12.41 -1.83 -4.25
N SER A 7 -11.74 -0.99 -5.03
CA SER A 7 -10.81 -1.46 -6.05
C SER A 7 -9.74 -2.32 -5.36
N PRO A 8 -9.43 -3.52 -5.86
CA PRO A 8 -8.47 -4.42 -5.23
C PRO A 8 -7.08 -3.78 -5.12
N ILE A 9 -6.35 -4.02 -4.02
CA ILE A 9 -5.01 -3.45 -3.80
C ILE A 9 -3.98 -4.32 -4.53
N ARG A 10 -3.43 -3.85 -5.64
CA ARG A 10 -2.53 -4.62 -6.50
C ARG A 10 -1.09 -4.41 -6.06
N VAL A 11 -0.43 -5.48 -5.62
CA VAL A 11 0.94 -5.41 -5.13
C VAL A 11 1.82 -6.42 -5.85
N SER A 12 2.98 -5.97 -6.30
CA SER A 12 4.02 -6.87 -6.82
C SER A 12 4.90 -7.36 -5.67
N VAL A 13 5.20 -8.66 -5.63
CA VAL A 13 6.16 -9.26 -4.69
C VAL A 13 7.35 -9.80 -5.47
N VAL A 14 8.51 -9.17 -5.32
CA VAL A 14 9.75 -9.58 -5.98
C VAL A 14 10.62 -10.32 -5.00
N PHE A 15 10.87 -11.60 -5.27
CA PHE A 15 11.85 -12.42 -4.56
C PHE A 15 13.20 -12.32 -5.27
N THR A 16 14.26 -11.97 -4.54
CA THR A 16 15.62 -12.01 -5.08
C THR A 16 16.22 -13.39 -4.87
N CYS A 17 16.71 -14.01 -5.96
CA CYS A 17 17.23 -15.37 -5.95
C CYS A 17 18.57 -15.44 -6.68
N ASN A 18 19.47 -16.33 -6.24
CA ASN A 18 20.70 -16.61 -6.95
C ASN A 18 20.44 -17.44 -8.22
N GLU A 19 21.40 -17.42 -9.15
CA GLU A 19 21.39 -18.36 -10.28
C GLU A 19 21.58 -19.80 -9.77
N PRO A 20 20.94 -20.79 -10.43
CA PRO A 20 21.18 -22.20 -10.14
C PRO A 20 22.62 -22.60 -10.49
N ASP A 21 23.06 -23.72 -9.92
CA ASP A 21 24.35 -24.39 -10.12
C ASP A 21 25.58 -23.54 -9.81
N LYS A 22 25.39 -22.43 -9.08
CA LYS A 22 26.47 -21.58 -8.58
C LYS A 22 26.48 -21.60 -7.05
N PRO A 23 27.68 -21.69 -6.43
CA PRO A 23 27.78 -21.50 -4.99
C PRO A 23 27.22 -20.13 -4.60
N GLY A 24 26.34 -20.13 -3.61
CA GLY A 24 25.68 -18.95 -3.11
C GLY A 24 25.03 -19.22 -1.77
N TRP A 25 24.69 -18.15 -1.07
CA TRP A 25 23.94 -18.24 0.17
C TRP A 25 22.43 -18.34 -0.15
N PRO A 26 21.64 -19.20 0.53
CA PRO A 26 22.02 -20.04 1.68
C PRO A 26 22.90 -21.26 1.36
N TYR A 27 22.62 -21.97 0.28
CA TYR A 27 23.42 -23.10 -0.21
C TYR A 27 23.26 -23.24 -1.74
N ILE A 28 24.11 -24.05 -2.38
CA ILE A 28 24.03 -24.33 -3.83
C ILE A 28 22.69 -24.97 -4.17
N ASN A 29 22.00 -24.45 -5.20
CA ASN A 29 20.67 -24.93 -5.60
C ASN A 29 19.61 -24.77 -4.49
N TYR A 30 19.69 -23.69 -3.71
CA TYR A 30 18.62 -23.28 -2.81
C TYR A 30 17.29 -23.14 -3.57
N ASP A 31 16.24 -23.79 -3.03
CA ASP A 31 14.89 -23.80 -3.59
C ASP A 31 14.18 -22.45 -3.36
N CYS A 32 14.53 -21.46 -4.18
CA CYS A 32 13.93 -20.13 -4.15
C CYS A 32 12.45 -20.18 -4.53
N ASP A 33 12.09 -20.95 -5.54
CA ASP A 33 10.72 -21.00 -6.06
C ASP A 33 9.77 -21.61 -5.01
N GLY A 34 10.17 -22.71 -4.36
CA GLY A 34 9.40 -23.25 -3.24
C GLY A 34 9.40 -22.35 -2.01
N ARG A 35 10.47 -21.59 -1.72
CA ARG A 35 10.45 -20.58 -0.65
C ARG A 35 9.48 -19.44 -0.97
N ALA A 36 9.48 -18.95 -2.20
CA ALA A 36 8.59 -17.90 -2.68
C ALA A 36 7.13 -18.32 -2.56
N GLU A 37 6.77 -19.52 -3.01
CA GLU A 37 5.39 -20.02 -2.90
C GLU A 37 4.91 -20.12 -1.45
N ARG A 38 5.72 -20.66 -0.54
CA ARG A 38 5.37 -20.71 0.90
C ARG A 38 5.13 -19.32 1.49
N LEU A 39 5.97 -18.34 1.12
CA LEU A 39 5.78 -16.95 1.57
C LEU A 39 4.51 -16.35 0.96
N MET A 40 4.24 -16.61 -0.32
CA MET A 40 3.04 -16.14 -1.00
C MET A 40 1.74 -16.71 -0.41
N GLU A 41 1.72 -17.97 0.00
CA GLU A 41 0.58 -18.56 0.72
C GLU A 41 0.27 -17.78 2.01
N ILE A 42 1.31 -17.50 2.82
CA ILE A 42 1.15 -16.75 4.06
C ILE A 42 0.66 -15.32 3.78
N LEU A 43 1.24 -14.63 2.79
CA LEU A 43 0.84 -13.27 2.43
C LEU A 43 -0.62 -13.22 1.94
N ARG A 44 -1.04 -14.16 1.10
CA ARG A 44 -2.43 -14.25 0.62
C ARG A 44 -3.42 -14.51 1.75
N MET A 45 -3.04 -15.35 2.73
CA MET A 45 -3.87 -15.59 3.91
C MET A 45 -3.94 -14.37 4.84
N GLY A 46 -2.82 -13.67 5.05
CA GLY A 46 -2.75 -12.51 5.94
C GLY A 46 -3.34 -11.21 5.37
N LEU A 47 -3.46 -11.12 4.05
CA LEU A 47 -3.90 -9.93 3.32
C LEU A 47 -4.93 -10.30 2.23
N PRO A 48 -6.14 -10.72 2.61
CA PRO A 48 -7.15 -11.21 1.67
C PRO A 48 -7.68 -10.14 0.70
N ASP A 49 -7.59 -8.85 1.07
CA ASP A 49 -8.01 -7.72 0.22
C ASP A 49 -6.94 -7.30 -0.83
N PHE A 50 -5.82 -8.01 -0.89
CA PHE A 50 -4.69 -7.71 -1.77
C PHE A 50 -4.62 -8.70 -2.94
N GLU A 51 -4.39 -8.16 -4.13
CA GLU A 51 -4.08 -8.93 -5.34
C GLU A 51 -2.57 -8.93 -5.55
N PHE A 52 -1.94 -10.07 -5.29
CA PHE A 52 -0.50 -10.22 -5.46
C PHE A 52 -0.12 -10.80 -6.82
N THR A 53 0.85 -10.16 -7.47
CA THR A 53 1.64 -10.79 -8.54
C THR A 53 3.06 -10.97 -8.02
N HIS A 54 3.63 -12.17 -8.14
CA HIS A 54 5.00 -12.39 -7.67
C HIS A 54 5.98 -12.70 -8.81
N TYR A 55 7.25 -12.43 -8.55
CA TYR A 55 8.36 -12.66 -9.46
C TYR A 55 9.56 -13.21 -8.68
N VAL A 56 10.32 -14.11 -9.29
CA VAL A 56 11.60 -14.61 -8.75
C VAL A 56 12.71 -14.16 -9.69
N PHE A 57 13.35 -13.03 -9.35
CA PHE A 57 14.38 -12.43 -10.18
C PHE A 57 15.78 -12.88 -9.77
N ARG A 58 16.61 -13.08 -10.80
CA ARG A 58 18.02 -13.49 -10.70
C ARG A 58 18.96 -12.41 -11.24
N HIS A 59 18.45 -11.54 -12.11
CA HIS A 59 19.18 -10.47 -12.77
C HIS A 59 18.44 -9.14 -12.65
N LYS A 60 19.19 -8.04 -12.58
CA LYS A 60 18.60 -6.69 -12.43
C LYS A 60 17.82 -6.27 -13.68
N GLU A 61 18.20 -6.77 -14.85
CA GLU A 61 17.60 -6.45 -16.14
C GLU A 61 16.15 -6.95 -16.23
N GLU A 62 15.79 -7.98 -15.46
CA GLU A 62 14.41 -8.49 -15.39
C GLU A 62 13.45 -7.44 -14.82
N VAL A 63 13.94 -6.52 -13.98
CA VAL A 63 13.14 -5.43 -13.41
C VAL A 63 12.63 -4.49 -14.51
N ASP A 64 13.40 -4.31 -15.58
CA ASP A 64 13.06 -3.37 -16.67
C ASP A 64 11.97 -3.94 -17.60
N GLY A 65 11.68 -5.24 -17.52
CA GLY A 65 10.66 -5.92 -18.34
C GLY A 65 9.24 -5.86 -17.78
N ILE A 66 9.03 -5.22 -16.63
CA ILE A 66 7.75 -5.19 -15.93
C ILE A 66 7.08 -3.82 -16.08
N ASP A 67 5.79 -3.83 -16.42
CA ASP A 67 4.93 -2.65 -16.27
C ASP A 67 4.61 -2.43 -14.78
N TRP A 68 5.40 -1.58 -14.13
CA TRP A 68 5.23 -1.27 -12.71
C TRP A 68 4.01 -0.40 -12.43
N GLU A 69 3.49 0.34 -13.42
CA GLU A 69 2.39 1.28 -13.21
C GLU A 69 1.07 0.62 -12.86
N ARG A 70 0.91 -0.66 -13.21
CA ARG A 70 -0.25 -1.45 -12.81
C ARG A 70 -0.33 -1.77 -11.31
N PHE A 71 0.76 -1.60 -10.57
CA PHE A 71 0.83 -1.91 -9.14
C PHE A 71 0.71 -0.66 -8.27
N ASP A 72 -0.02 -0.78 -7.16
CA ASP A 72 -0.20 0.26 -6.14
C ASP A 72 1.02 0.35 -5.20
N GLY A 73 1.83 -0.70 -5.13
CA GLY A 73 3.07 -0.75 -4.36
C GLY A 73 3.89 -2.00 -4.63
N ILE A 74 5.13 -2.01 -4.13
CA ILE A 74 6.11 -3.07 -4.41
C ILE A 74 6.60 -3.67 -3.10
N VAL A 75 6.74 -4.98 -3.05
CA VAL A 75 7.43 -5.70 -1.98
C VAL A 75 8.67 -6.33 -2.59
N VAL A 76 9.83 -6.14 -1.97
CA VAL A 76 11.07 -6.82 -2.32
C VAL A 76 11.45 -7.71 -1.15
N TYR A 77 11.39 -9.02 -1.35
CA TYR A 77 11.71 -10.02 -0.36
C TYR A 77 13.09 -10.62 -0.68
N MET A 78 14.05 -10.34 0.20
CA MET A 78 15.43 -10.76 0.04
C MET A 78 15.60 -12.18 0.59
N ILE A 79 15.32 -13.20 -0.24
CA ILE A 79 15.32 -14.62 0.19
C ILE A 79 16.64 -15.35 -0.05
N SER A 80 17.58 -14.74 -0.78
CA SER A 80 18.91 -15.31 -1.04
C SER A 80 20.01 -14.26 -1.01
N GLY A 81 21.27 -14.72 -1.07
CA GLY A 81 22.46 -13.89 -1.16
C GLY A 81 22.63 -13.11 -2.47
N ASN A 82 21.57 -12.94 -3.28
CA ASN A 82 21.67 -12.18 -4.52
C ASN A 82 21.65 -10.68 -4.25
N TRP A 83 22.84 -10.07 -4.24
CA TRP A 83 23.00 -8.62 -4.04
C TRP A 83 23.30 -7.88 -5.36
N ARG A 84 22.87 -8.44 -6.50
CA ARG A 84 23.21 -7.97 -7.85
C ARG A 84 22.30 -6.84 -8.35
N GLY A 85 21.89 -5.91 -7.48
CA GLY A 85 21.26 -4.67 -7.92
C GLY A 85 19.75 -4.73 -8.15
N ILE A 86 19.08 -5.89 -7.95
CA ILE A 86 17.63 -6.02 -8.17
C ILE A 86 16.87 -5.10 -7.20
N ALA A 87 17.15 -5.24 -5.90
CA ALA A 87 16.51 -4.43 -4.88
C ALA A 87 16.81 -2.93 -5.09
N GLU A 88 18.06 -2.60 -5.40
CA GLU A 88 18.51 -1.24 -5.69
C GLU A 88 17.78 -0.63 -6.89
N ARG A 89 17.65 -1.38 -7.99
CA ARG A 89 16.93 -0.95 -9.19
C ARG A 89 15.47 -0.65 -8.88
N ILE A 90 14.83 -1.49 -8.05
CA ILE A 90 13.43 -1.32 -7.66
C ILE A 90 13.24 -0.09 -6.77
N ILE A 91 14.02 0.06 -5.70
CA ILE A 91 13.85 1.20 -4.78
C ILE A 91 14.11 2.54 -5.48
N GLU A 92 15.02 2.57 -6.46
CA GLU A 92 15.37 3.76 -7.22
C GLU A 92 14.25 4.24 -8.16
N MET A 93 13.21 3.43 -8.40
CA MET A 93 12.00 3.88 -9.09
C MET A 93 11.20 4.91 -8.27
N GLY A 94 11.47 5.06 -6.97
CA GLY A 94 10.77 6.02 -6.11
C GLY A 94 9.30 5.66 -5.83
N ARG A 95 8.90 4.40 -6.09
CA ARG A 95 7.55 3.91 -5.79
C ARG A 95 7.50 3.38 -4.35
N PRO A 96 6.35 3.48 -3.65
CA PRO A 96 6.18 2.92 -2.31
C PRO A 96 6.61 1.46 -2.26
N THR A 97 7.66 1.17 -1.48
CA THR A 97 8.29 -0.15 -1.46
C THR A 97 8.46 -0.66 -0.03
N ILE A 98 8.07 -1.92 0.21
CA ILE A 98 8.43 -2.65 1.43
C ILE A 98 9.60 -3.56 1.11
N LEU A 99 10.76 -3.30 1.70
CA LEU A 99 11.95 -4.11 1.58
C LEU A 99 12.00 -5.05 2.79
N ILE A 100 12.03 -6.36 2.55
CA ILE A 100 11.96 -7.38 3.60
C ILE A 100 13.20 -8.25 3.56
N ASP A 101 13.82 -8.44 4.72
CA ASP A 101 14.89 -9.39 4.97
C ASP A 101 14.30 -10.76 5.31
N ASP A 102 14.51 -11.77 4.46
CA ASP A 102 14.32 -13.14 4.90
C ASP A 102 15.50 -13.50 5.80
N LEU A 103 15.24 -13.65 7.10
CA LEU A 103 16.30 -13.87 8.08
C LEU A 103 17.16 -15.06 7.66
N PHE A 104 18.48 -14.83 7.67
CA PHE A 104 19.49 -15.80 7.23
C PHE A 104 19.42 -16.16 5.73
N GLY A 105 18.68 -15.42 4.91
CA GLY A 105 18.59 -15.61 3.46
C GLY A 105 19.25 -14.47 2.69
N GLY A 106 18.80 -13.23 2.90
CA GLY A 106 19.19 -12.08 2.06
C GLY A 106 19.72 -10.86 2.79
N SER A 107 20.07 -10.98 4.07
CA SER A 107 20.31 -9.85 4.97
C SER A 107 21.40 -8.87 4.51
N GLY A 108 22.48 -9.33 3.88
CA GLY A 108 23.51 -8.40 3.39
C GLY A 108 23.04 -7.51 2.23
N GLY A 109 22.19 -8.03 1.35
CA GLY A 109 21.58 -7.25 0.26
C GLY A 109 20.52 -6.30 0.80
N PHE A 110 19.75 -6.75 1.80
CA PHE A 110 18.82 -5.91 2.54
C PHE A 110 19.54 -4.69 3.15
N LEU A 111 20.62 -4.90 3.90
CA LEU A 111 21.38 -3.82 4.54
C LEU A 111 21.89 -2.79 3.52
N ARG A 112 22.36 -3.27 2.37
CA ARG A 112 22.84 -2.41 1.28
C ARG A 112 21.70 -1.58 0.67
N ALA A 113 20.64 -2.23 0.22
CA ALA A 113 19.50 -1.55 -0.42
C ALA A 113 18.80 -0.59 0.55
N HIS A 114 18.61 -1.00 1.82
CA HIS A 114 18.03 -0.14 2.84
C HIS A 114 18.93 1.07 3.17
N SER A 115 20.26 0.89 3.23
CA SER A 115 21.18 2.01 3.39
C SER A 115 21.09 3.02 2.24
N ILE A 116 20.92 2.54 1.00
CA ILE A 116 20.73 3.40 -0.17
C ILE A 116 19.40 4.16 -0.07
N SER A 117 18.30 3.46 0.28
CA SER A 117 16.98 4.10 0.39
C SER A 117 16.98 5.23 1.43
N ARG A 118 17.60 5.00 2.58
CA ARG A 118 17.74 6.00 3.64
C ARG A 118 18.56 7.21 3.18
N ARG A 119 19.70 7.00 2.53
CA ARG A 119 20.55 8.10 2.04
C ARG A 119 19.91 8.95 0.95
N LYS A 120 19.08 8.33 0.11
CA LYS A 120 18.37 9.01 -0.99
C LYS A 120 16.96 9.50 -0.61
N ASN A 121 16.55 9.33 0.65
CA ASN A 121 15.20 9.65 1.13
C ASN A 121 14.08 9.03 0.26
N LEU A 122 14.26 7.77 -0.15
CA LEU A 122 13.31 7.04 -0.98
C LEU A 122 12.14 6.50 -0.13
N PRO A 123 10.93 6.34 -0.71
CA PRO A 123 9.74 5.88 0.01
C PRO A 123 9.77 4.37 0.27
N VAL A 124 10.72 3.94 1.10
CA VAL A 124 10.99 2.54 1.40
C VAL A 124 10.94 2.29 2.90
N VAL A 125 10.14 1.30 3.30
CA VAL A 125 10.13 0.74 4.66
C VAL A 125 10.93 -0.55 4.66
N GLY A 126 11.91 -0.66 5.55
CA GLY A 126 12.70 -1.87 5.75
C GLY A 126 12.14 -2.71 6.90
N VAL A 127 12.00 -4.02 6.69
CA VAL A 127 11.56 -4.99 7.71
C VAL A 127 12.60 -6.09 7.82
N SER A 128 13.20 -6.23 9.00
CA SER A 128 14.03 -7.38 9.37
C SER A 128 13.51 -7.89 10.72
N SER A 129 12.65 -8.91 10.65
CA SER A 129 11.96 -9.48 11.80
C SER A 129 11.78 -10.98 11.63
N SER A 130 11.84 -11.71 12.75
CA SER A 130 11.49 -13.14 12.80
C SER A 130 9.99 -13.39 12.88
N ASN A 131 9.20 -12.34 13.16
CA ASN A 131 7.76 -12.41 13.21
C ASN A 131 7.16 -12.04 11.85
N MET A 132 6.48 -13.00 11.22
CA MET A 132 5.85 -12.79 9.91
C MET A 132 4.75 -11.72 9.93
N ASN A 133 4.11 -11.48 11.09
CA ASN A 133 3.10 -10.43 11.20
C ASN A 133 3.68 -9.04 10.96
N ASP A 134 4.95 -8.80 11.29
CA ASP A 134 5.58 -7.50 11.09
C ASP A 134 5.73 -7.20 9.57
N ALA A 135 6.01 -8.22 8.77
CA ALA A 135 6.01 -8.12 7.32
C ALA A 135 4.61 -7.86 6.76
N ILE A 136 3.61 -8.60 7.24
CA ILE A 136 2.20 -8.42 6.85
C ILE A 136 1.72 -7.02 7.18
N ASP A 137 2.00 -6.52 8.38
CA ASP A 137 1.60 -5.19 8.84
C ASP A 137 2.27 -4.09 8.01
N ALA A 138 3.55 -4.26 7.66
CA ALA A 138 4.25 -3.34 6.77
C ALA A 138 3.66 -3.33 5.35
N ILE A 139 3.35 -4.50 4.78
CA ILE A 139 2.70 -4.60 3.45
C ILE A 139 1.31 -3.95 3.47
N ARG A 140 0.58 -4.05 4.59
CA ARG A 140 -0.75 -3.41 4.75
C ARG A 140 -0.70 -1.89 4.55
N LEU A 141 0.43 -1.25 4.85
CA LEU A 141 0.63 0.19 4.62
C LEU A 141 0.47 0.59 3.15
N LEU A 142 0.79 -0.29 2.19
CA LEU A 142 0.56 -0.02 0.77
C LEU A 142 -0.94 0.16 0.47
N GLY A 143 -1.79 -0.63 1.13
CA GLY A 143 -3.24 -0.48 1.08
C GLY A 143 -3.71 0.85 1.67
N VAL A 144 -3.14 1.26 2.81
CA VAL A 144 -3.44 2.56 3.43
C VAL A 144 -3.06 3.71 2.51
N ILE A 145 -1.86 3.66 1.89
CA ILE A 145 -1.41 4.68 0.93
C ILE A 145 -2.40 4.79 -0.25
N LYS A 146 -2.84 3.66 -0.80
CA LYS A 146 -3.86 3.64 -1.86
C LYS A 146 -5.18 4.27 -1.39
N MET A 147 -5.64 3.91 -0.19
CA MET A 147 -6.88 4.45 0.37
C MET A 147 -6.82 5.96 0.55
N LEU A 148 -5.71 6.50 1.06
CA LEU A 148 -5.53 7.94 1.24
C LEU A 148 -5.55 8.67 -0.12
N ARG A 149 -4.82 8.16 -1.12
CA ARG A 149 -4.79 8.74 -2.48
C ARG A 149 -6.15 8.73 -3.19
N ASN A 150 -7.04 7.81 -2.82
CA ASN A 150 -8.37 7.70 -3.41
C ASN A 150 -9.47 8.34 -2.53
N SER A 151 -9.10 8.90 -1.38
CA SER A 151 -10.05 9.53 -0.47
C SER A 151 -10.37 10.95 -0.89
N LYS A 152 -11.62 11.34 -0.64
CA LYS A 152 -12.11 12.71 -0.82
C LYS A 152 -12.68 13.22 0.49
N ILE A 153 -12.37 14.46 0.84
CA ILE A 153 -12.95 15.17 1.98
C ILE A 153 -13.78 16.31 1.44
N LEU A 154 -15.05 16.37 1.82
CA LEU A 154 -15.89 17.53 1.58
C LEU A 154 -15.69 18.51 2.74
N ASP A 155 -15.13 19.69 2.46
CA ASP A 155 -14.98 20.76 3.42
C ASP A 155 -16.03 21.85 3.14
N VAL A 156 -17.00 21.97 4.05
CA VAL A 156 -18.05 22.99 3.98
C VAL A 156 -17.57 24.24 4.69
N THR A 157 -17.13 25.22 3.91
CA THR A 157 -16.53 26.44 4.43
C THR A 157 -16.58 27.56 3.41
N ASP A 158 -16.86 28.78 3.88
CA ASP A 158 -16.77 29.98 3.05
C ASP A 158 -15.33 30.55 3.00
N ARG A 159 -14.41 30.00 3.82
CA ARG A 159 -13.00 30.42 3.87
C ARG A 159 -12.23 29.99 2.62
N ASP A 160 -11.12 30.65 2.34
CA ASP A 160 -10.15 30.14 1.38
C ASP A 160 -9.36 28.99 2.02
N ILE A 161 -9.32 27.85 1.33
CA ILE A 161 -8.64 26.63 1.76
C ILE A 161 -7.64 26.13 0.71
N SER A 162 -7.29 26.96 -0.28
CA SER A 162 -6.44 26.58 -1.40
C SER A 162 -5.08 26.04 -0.95
N ASP A 163 -4.39 26.73 -0.03
CA ASP A 163 -3.10 26.32 0.50
C ASP A 163 -3.18 25.00 1.28
N ILE A 164 -4.10 24.90 2.26
CA ILE A 164 -4.25 23.66 3.05
C ILE A 164 -4.71 22.48 2.18
N SER A 165 -5.55 22.73 1.17
CA SER A 165 -5.98 21.70 0.23
C SER A 165 -4.82 21.18 -0.63
N ARG A 166 -3.91 22.07 -1.05
CA ARG A 166 -2.69 21.69 -1.75
C ARG A 166 -1.79 20.86 -0.85
N ASP A 167 -1.53 21.31 0.38
CA ASP A 167 -0.63 20.63 1.30
C ASP A 167 -1.14 19.22 1.66
N ILE A 168 -2.45 19.06 1.88
CA ILE A 168 -3.08 17.75 2.12
C ILE A 168 -2.96 16.84 0.89
N ARG A 169 -3.18 17.38 -0.32
CA ARG A 169 -3.04 16.63 -1.57
C ARG A 169 -1.60 16.19 -1.80
N ASP A 170 -0.64 17.09 -1.63
CA ASP A 170 0.77 16.82 -1.90
C ASP A 170 1.35 15.82 -0.88
N THR A 171 0.88 15.88 0.37
CA THR A 171 1.35 15.00 1.45
C THR A 171 0.68 13.62 1.43
N PHE A 172 -0.65 13.58 1.30
CA PHE A 172 -1.43 12.35 1.47
C PHE A 172 -2.09 11.84 0.18
N GLY A 173 -2.15 12.66 -0.86
CA GLY A 173 -2.92 12.37 -2.08
C GLY A 173 -4.42 12.54 -1.92
N ILE A 174 -4.90 13.07 -0.79
CA ILE A 174 -6.33 13.25 -0.53
C ILE A 174 -6.87 14.45 -1.31
N GLU A 175 -8.01 14.28 -1.97
CA GLU A 175 -8.72 15.37 -2.64
C GLU A 175 -9.61 16.13 -1.63
N ILE A 176 -9.38 17.43 -1.48
CA ILE A 176 -10.32 18.30 -0.75
C ILE A 176 -11.28 18.93 -1.76
N ILE A 177 -12.58 18.66 -1.58
CA ILE A 177 -13.66 19.30 -2.31
C ILE A 177 -14.22 20.40 -1.41
N LYS A 178 -14.10 21.64 -1.85
CA LYS A 178 -14.72 22.78 -1.15
C LYS A 178 -16.19 22.88 -1.53
N MET A 179 -17.04 23.14 -0.55
CA MET A 179 -18.43 23.58 -0.73
C MET A 179 -18.69 24.78 0.17
N THR A 180 -19.44 25.76 -0.32
CA THR A 180 -19.85 26.93 0.46
C THR A 180 -21.11 26.65 1.26
N SER A 181 -21.35 27.47 2.29
CA SER A 181 -22.59 27.37 3.09
C SER A 181 -23.83 27.60 2.21
N ASN A 182 -23.73 28.50 1.23
CA ASN A 182 -24.82 28.77 0.29
C ASN A 182 -25.13 27.59 -0.63
N GLU A 183 -24.10 26.90 -1.13
CA GLU A 183 -24.29 25.68 -1.93
C GLU A 183 -24.95 24.58 -1.11
N LEU A 184 -24.51 24.37 0.14
CA LEU A 184 -25.15 23.41 1.04
C LEU A 184 -26.62 23.75 1.29
N ASN A 185 -26.93 25.02 1.59
CA ASN A 185 -28.31 25.48 1.78
C ASN A 185 -29.17 25.26 0.52
N ALA A 186 -28.61 25.43 -0.67
CA ALA A 186 -29.35 25.16 -1.90
C ALA A 186 -29.72 23.68 -2.09
N TYR A 187 -28.96 22.74 -1.50
CA TYR A 187 -29.39 21.33 -1.41
C TYR A 187 -30.48 21.13 -0.37
N TYR A 188 -30.36 21.78 0.80
CA TYR A 188 -31.35 21.71 1.86
C TYR A 188 -32.74 22.16 1.38
N GLU A 189 -32.84 23.33 0.75
CA GLU A 189 -34.11 23.89 0.25
C GLU A 189 -34.80 23.04 -0.85
N LYS A 190 -34.05 22.16 -1.52
CA LYS A 190 -34.56 21.26 -2.56
C LYS A 190 -34.90 19.87 -2.04
N THR A 191 -34.63 19.60 -0.77
CA THR A 191 -34.82 18.27 -0.18
C THR A 191 -36.31 18.00 0.05
N ASP A 192 -36.74 16.77 -0.22
CA ASP A 192 -38.11 16.31 0.03
C ASP A 192 -38.35 16.14 1.54
N GLU A 193 -39.24 16.95 2.09
CA GLU A 193 -39.60 16.94 3.51
C GLU A 193 -40.15 15.58 3.97
N ALA A 194 -40.89 14.86 3.11
CA ALA A 194 -41.39 13.53 3.46
C ALA A 194 -40.26 12.50 3.62
N VAL A 195 -39.17 12.64 2.86
CA VAL A 195 -37.97 11.80 3.04
C VAL A 195 -37.28 12.16 4.36
N ALA A 196 -37.20 13.45 4.69
CA ALA A 196 -36.61 13.92 5.94
C ALA A 196 -37.38 13.42 7.17
N GLU A 197 -38.72 13.48 7.16
CA GLU A 197 -39.58 12.95 8.22
C GLU A 197 -39.34 11.46 8.46
N ASN A 198 -39.29 10.65 7.39
CA ASN A 198 -39.02 9.22 7.50
C ASN A 198 -37.66 8.91 8.16
N ILE A 199 -36.64 9.74 7.88
CA ILE A 199 -35.31 9.62 8.51
C ILE A 199 -35.38 10.06 9.98
N ALA A 200 -36.05 11.16 10.28
CA ALA A 200 -36.23 11.66 11.64
C ALA A 200 -36.96 10.64 12.52
N ASP A 201 -38.08 10.09 12.04
CA ASP A 201 -38.82 9.02 12.72
C ASP A 201 -37.95 7.80 12.99
N LYS A 202 -37.11 7.41 12.03
CA LYS A 202 -36.17 6.31 12.22
C LYS A 202 -35.19 6.63 13.35
N TRP A 203 -34.59 7.81 13.37
CA TRP A 203 -33.66 8.22 14.42
C TRP A 203 -34.33 8.28 15.79
N ILE A 204 -35.56 8.78 15.88
CA ILE A 204 -36.34 8.82 17.12
C ILE A 204 -36.60 7.40 17.64
N ARG A 205 -37.06 6.49 16.77
CA ARG A 205 -37.33 5.09 17.15
C ARG A 205 -36.08 4.33 17.57
N GLU A 206 -34.94 4.61 16.94
CA GLU A 206 -33.67 3.93 17.20
C GLU A 206 -32.84 4.62 18.30
N ALA A 207 -33.25 5.79 18.77
CA ALA A 207 -32.57 6.50 19.83
C ALA A 207 -32.65 5.73 21.15
N LEU A 208 -31.49 5.56 21.80
CA LEU A 208 -31.39 4.98 23.15
C LEU A 208 -32.26 5.72 24.18
N LYS A 209 -32.44 7.02 24.01
CA LYS A 209 -33.33 7.88 24.79
C LYS A 209 -33.60 9.16 24.01
N VAL A 210 -34.86 9.60 23.98
CA VAL A 210 -35.24 10.93 23.53
C VAL A 210 -35.41 11.81 24.77
N VAL A 211 -34.82 12.99 24.78
CA VAL A 211 -34.92 13.95 25.89
C VAL A 211 -35.60 15.19 25.35
N GLU A 212 -36.74 15.55 25.95
CA GLU A 212 -37.46 16.82 25.72
C GLU A 212 -36.80 17.97 26.49
#